data_AF-A0A174S222-F1
#
_entry.id   AF-A0A174S222-F1
#
_cell.length_a   1.000
_cell.length_b   1.000
_cell.length_c   1.000
_cell.angle_alpha   90.00
_cell.angle_beta   90.00
_cell.angle_gamma   90.00
#
_symmetry.space_group_name_H-M   'P 1'
#
loop_
_entity.id
_entity.type
_entity.pdbx_description
1 polymer ?
#
loop_
_entity_poly.entity_id
_entity_poly.type
_entity_poly.pdbx_seq_one_letter_code
_entity_poly.pdbx_strand_id
1 'polypeptide(L)'
;MKNKVKLIVNPFIRIAGGQALIWGFLGLIASTLLCWISGYHYHGLLHFGPAPNPAWWCYLAEHLIVWLIPALLFYLGGLFLSHSRIRVIDVLGTVLFAQLPLLGMNLISLLPAMRMMSQMNMNMSPEEMLAQPYFVLAMILTLLGLPFLILTLIWMFNALKVSCNLKQWKLWTVALIGIIGGDVLCRLLIEWLY
;
A
#
# COMPACT_ATOMS: atom_id res chain seq x y z
N MET A 1 -21.31 -1.06 -19.99
CA MET A 1 -19.89 -0.74 -19.76
C MET A 1 -19.65 0.34 -18.70
N LYS A 2 -20.39 1.47 -18.69
CA LYS A 2 -20.21 2.57 -17.71
C LYS A 2 -20.23 2.15 -16.22
N ASN A 3 -21.02 1.14 -15.83
CA ASN A 3 -21.07 0.67 -14.44
C ASN A 3 -19.85 -0.16 -14.01
N LYS A 4 -19.20 -0.90 -14.90
CA LYS A 4 -18.01 -1.71 -14.55
C LYS A 4 -16.80 -0.83 -14.26
N VAL A 5 -16.58 0.20 -15.09
CA VAL A 5 -15.49 1.17 -14.88
C VAL A 5 -15.66 1.92 -13.56
N LYS A 6 -16.88 2.33 -13.20
CA LYS A 6 -17.16 2.97 -11.91
C LYS A 6 -16.79 2.08 -10.73
N LEU A 7 -17.01 0.77 -10.82
CA LEU A 7 -16.66 -0.18 -9.76
C LEU A 7 -15.16 -0.41 -9.64
N ILE A 8 -14.43 -0.40 -10.76
CA ILE A 8 -12.96 -0.48 -10.75
C ILE A 8 -12.36 0.76 -10.10
N VAL A 9 -12.91 1.95 -10.37
CA VAL A 9 -12.40 3.21 -9.79
C VAL A 9 -12.82 3.37 -8.33
N ASN A 10 -14.03 2.94 -7.98
CA ASN A 10 -14.56 3.04 -6.62
C ASN A 10 -15.35 1.76 -6.24
N PRO A 11 -14.68 0.74 -5.67
CA PRO A 11 -15.33 -0.48 -5.22
C PRO A 11 -16.23 -0.24 -4.00
N PHE A 12 -16.01 0.85 -3.26
CA PHE A 12 -16.73 1.20 -2.04
C PHE A 12 -18.16 1.66 -2.25
N ILE A 13 -18.61 1.75 -3.50
CA ILE A 13 -20.03 1.87 -3.85
C ILE A 13 -20.80 0.59 -3.45
N ARG A 14 -20.11 -0.56 -3.39
CA ARG A 14 -20.72 -1.87 -3.07
C ARG A 14 -20.09 -2.57 -1.88
N ILE A 15 -18.81 -2.34 -1.60
CA ILE A 15 -18.06 -3.10 -0.60
C ILE A 15 -17.63 -2.15 0.52
N ALA A 16 -18.06 -2.41 1.76
CA ALA A 16 -17.65 -1.63 2.93
C ALA A 16 -17.71 -2.49 4.20
N GLY A 17 -17.24 -1.95 5.32
CA GLY A 17 -17.29 -2.60 6.63
C GLY A 17 -16.63 -3.98 6.66
N GLY A 18 -17.30 -4.96 7.26
CA GLY A 18 -16.77 -6.32 7.42
C GLY A 18 -16.44 -7.01 6.10
N GLN A 19 -17.21 -6.78 5.02
CA GLN A 19 -16.90 -7.37 3.71
C GLN A 19 -15.58 -6.83 3.16
N ALA A 20 -15.36 -5.52 3.26
CA ALA A 20 -14.10 -4.90 2.86
C ALA A 20 -12.93 -5.44 3.70
N LEU A 21 -13.16 -5.59 5.01
CA LEU A 21 -12.16 -6.11 5.94
C LEU A 21 -11.75 -7.55 5.60
N ILE A 22 -12.69 -8.45 5.32
CA ILE A 22 -12.38 -9.84 4.94
C ILE A 22 -11.52 -9.90 3.68
N TRP A 23 -11.95 -9.24 2.61
CA TRP A 23 -11.17 -9.20 1.36
C TRP A 23 -9.82 -8.54 1.54
N GLY A 24 -9.76 -7.47 2.34
CA GLY A 24 -8.54 -6.80 2.72
C GLY A 24 -7.57 -7.74 3.43
N PHE A 25 -8.03 -8.53 4.41
CA PHE A 25 -7.19 -9.50 5.13
C PHE A 25 -6.68 -10.61 4.22
N LEU A 26 -7.52 -11.14 3.33
CA LEU A 26 -7.08 -12.11 2.33
C LEU A 26 -5.98 -11.53 1.45
N GLY A 27 -6.12 -10.26 1.04
CA GLY A 27 -5.10 -9.52 0.32
C GLY A 27 -3.82 -9.33 1.13
N LEU A 28 -3.91 -8.96 2.41
CA LEU A 28 -2.77 -8.80 3.29
C LEU A 28 -1.98 -10.09 3.44
N ILE A 29 -2.65 -11.22 3.64
CA ILE A 29 -2.02 -12.54 3.74
C ILE A 29 -1.30 -12.86 2.42
N ALA A 30 -1.98 -12.69 1.29
CA ALA A 30 -1.39 -12.93 -0.02
C ALA A 30 -0.18 -12.01 -0.27
N SER A 31 -0.29 -10.72 0.02
CA SER A 31 0.81 -9.75 -0.12
C SER A 31 2.00 -10.12 0.75
N THR A 32 1.77 -10.46 2.02
CA THR A 32 2.83 -10.88 2.96
C THR A 32 3.57 -12.10 2.42
N LEU A 33 2.85 -13.11 1.92
CA LEU A 33 3.45 -14.31 1.32
C LEU A 33 4.26 -13.99 0.05
N LEU A 34 3.70 -13.17 -0.85
CA LEU A 34 4.37 -12.78 -2.09
C LEU A 34 5.67 -12.01 -1.81
N CYS A 35 5.63 -11.06 -0.88
CA CYS A 35 6.78 -10.29 -0.42
C CYS A 35 7.85 -11.15 0.25
N TRP A 36 7.43 -12.09 1.10
CA TRP A 36 8.36 -13.02 1.73
C TRP A 36 9.08 -13.91 0.69
N ILE A 37 8.38 -14.34 -0.35
CA ILE A 37 8.97 -15.14 -1.45
C ILE A 37 9.90 -14.28 -2.34
N SER A 38 9.55 -13.03 -2.62
CA SER A 38 10.35 -12.15 -3.47
C SER A 38 11.53 -11.49 -2.75
N GLY A 39 11.48 -11.41 -1.41
CA GLY A 39 12.42 -10.65 -0.60
C GLY A 39 12.22 -9.14 -0.70
N TYR A 40 11.06 -8.67 -1.19
CA TYR A 40 10.70 -7.25 -1.20
C TYR A 40 9.90 -6.87 0.04
N HIS A 41 10.21 -5.69 0.56
CA HIS A 41 9.67 -5.14 1.78
C HIS A 41 8.90 -3.86 1.53
N TYR A 42 7.86 -3.65 2.34
CA TYR A 42 7.22 -2.36 2.43
C TYR A 42 7.96 -1.53 3.47
N HIS A 43 8.44 -0.37 3.07
CA HIS A 43 9.03 0.62 3.99
C HIS A 43 8.00 1.67 4.39
N GLY A 44 6.93 1.78 3.61
CA GLY A 44 5.81 2.68 3.82
C GLY A 44 4.73 2.38 2.78
N LEU A 45 3.67 3.17 2.78
CA LEU A 45 2.60 3.04 1.79
C LEU A 45 3.10 3.34 0.36
N LEU A 46 4.08 4.23 0.23
CA LEU A 46 4.62 4.71 -1.04
C LEU A 46 6.02 4.16 -1.33
N HIS A 47 6.61 3.39 -0.41
CA HIS A 47 7.98 2.93 -0.48
C HIS A 47 8.06 1.40 -0.40
N PHE A 48 8.64 0.80 -1.45
CA PHE A 48 8.71 -0.64 -1.65
C PHE A 48 10.08 -1.00 -2.23
N GLY A 49 10.78 -1.98 -1.65
CA GLY A 49 12.17 -2.27 -2.02
C GLY A 49 12.83 -3.35 -1.15
N PRO A 50 14.12 -3.66 -1.37
CA PRO A 50 14.88 -4.57 -0.50
C PRO A 50 15.06 -4.06 0.93
N ALA A 51 15.16 -4.98 1.89
CA ALA A 51 15.51 -4.69 3.27
C ALA A 51 16.33 -5.84 3.90
N PRO A 52 17.06 -5.61 4.99
CA PRO A 52 18.03 -6.58 5.52
C PRO A 52 17.42 -7.70 6.39
N ASN A 53 16.17 -7.59 6.84
CA ASN A 53 15.54 -8.57 7.74
C ASN A 53 14.65 -9.58 6.97
N PRO A 54 15.08 -10.84 6.76
CA PRO A 54 14.32 -11.82 5.98
C PRO A 54 13.24 -12.57 6.79
N ALA A 55 13.02 -12.23 8.06
CA ALA A 55 12.11 -12.98 8.90
C ALA A 55 10.65 -12.77 8.48
N TRP A 56 9.87 -13.84 8.36
CA TRP A 56 8.47 -13.80 7.90
C TRP A 56 7.60 -12.81 8.71
N TRP A 57 7.87 -12.68 10.02
CA TRP A 57 7.12 -11.78 10.90
C TRP A 57 7.40 -10.31 10.58
N CYS A 58 8.56 -9.97 10.01
CA CYS A 58 8.92 -8.62 9.60
C CYS A 58 7.97 -8.15 8.48
N TYR A 59 7.80 -8.97 7.44
CA TYR A 59 6.84 -8.70 6.36
C TYR A 59 5.42 -8.52 6.89
N LEU A 60 4.99 -9.38 7.84
CA LEU A 60 3.65 -9.24 8.43
C LEU A 60 3.53 -7.91 9.19
N ALA A 61 4.53 -7.55 10.00
CA ALA A 61 4.56 -6.31 10.75
C ALA A 61 4.53 -5.07 9.83
N GLU A 62 5.32 -5.07 8.76
CA GLU A 62 5.30 -4.01 7.73
C GLU A 62 3.91 -3.81 7.14
N HIS A 63 3.24 -4.89 6.72
CA HIS A 63 1.90 -4.81 6.15
C HIS A 63 0.86 -4.32 7.17
N LEU A 64 0.98 -4.76 8.43
CA LEU A 64 0.12 -4.27 9.50
C LEU A 64 0.35 -2.77 9.76
N ILE A 65 1.60 -2.30 9.76
CA ILE A 65 1.92 -0.87 9.93
C ILE A 65 1.39 -0.05 8.75
N VAL A 66 1.67 -0.48 7.51
CA VAL A 66 1.21 0.18 6.27
C VAL A 66 -0.32 0.22 6.17
N TRP A 67 -1.02 -0.73 6.79
CA TRP A 67 -2.47 -0.66 6.93
C TRP A 67 -2.93 0.24 8.07
N LEU A 68 -2.49 -0.05 9.30
CA LEU A 68 -3.05 0.52 10.51
C LEU A 68 -2.73 2.00 10.64
N ILE A 69 -1.54 2.45 10.25
CA ILE A 69 -1.15 3.86 10.39
C ILE A 69 -2.02 4.78 9.53
N PRO A 70 -2.16 4.58 8.20
CA PRO A 70 -3.08 5.39 7.40
C PRO A 70 -4.55 5.25 7.86
N ALA A 71 -4.98 4.05 8.26
CA ALA A 71 -6.35 3.83 8.72
C ALA A 71 -6.66 4.59 10.02
N LEU A 72 -5.71 4.62 10.97
CA LEU A 72 -5.81 5.39 12.20
C LEU A 72 -5.85 6.89 11.91
N LEU A 73 -4.97 7.40 11.05
CA LEU A 73 -4.98 8.81 10.67
C LEU A 73 -6.28 9.22 9.97
N PHE A 74 -6.82 8.37 9.09
CA PHE A 74 -8.12 8.57 8.47
C PHE A 74 -9.27 8.53 9.47
N TYR A 75 -9.22 7.61 10.44
CA TYR A 75 -10.22 7.51 11.49
C TYR A 75 -10.20 8.73 12.40
N LEU A 76 -9.03 9.15 12.88
CA LEU A 76 -8.85 10.36 13.70
C LEU A 76 -9.30 11.60 12.93
N GLY A 77 -8.85 11.80 11.69
CA GLY A 77 -9.31 12.91 10.85
C GLY A 77 -10.83 12.89 10.63
N GLY A 78 -11.41 11.70 10.46
CA GLY A 78 -12.85 11.51 10.40
C GLY A 78 -13.58 11.89 11.70
N LEU A 79 -13.05 11.50 12.87
CA LEU A 79 -13.63 11.85 14.17
C LEU A 79 -13.70 13.38 14.38
N PHE A 80 -12.65 14.10 13.96
CA PHE A 80 -12.59 15.55 14.15
C PHE A 80 -13.38 16.35 13.10
N LEU A 81 -13.40 15.90 11.84
CA LEU A 81 -13.86 16.73 10.73
C LEU A 81 -15.16 16.24 10.07
N SER A 82 -15.58 14.99 10.33
CA SER A 82 -16.81 14.44 9.76
C SER A 82 -18.06 15.08 10.37
N HIS A 83 -19.10 15.21 9.55
CA HIS A 83 -20.42 15.67 9.99
C HIS A 83 -21.33 14.53 10.44
N SER A 84 -20.88 13.28 10.32
CA SER A 84 -21.67 12.09 10.65
C SER A 84 -20.92 11.17 11.58
N ARG A 85 -21.64 10.25 12.23
CA ARG A 85 -21.01 9.15 12.96
C ARG A 85 -20.28 8.24 11.97
N ILE A 86 -19.02 7.95 12.28
CA ILE A 86 -18.18 7.04 11.50
C ILE A 86 -18.03 5.71 12.26
N ARG A 87 -17.97 4.60 11.54
CA ARG A 87 -17.75 3.28 12.15
C ARG A 87 -16.30 2.87 11.92
N VAL A 88 -15.61 2.49 12.98
CA VAL A 88 -14.19 2.08 12.90
C VAL A 88 -13.97 0.94 11.91
N ILE A 89 -14.87 -0.04 11.88
CA ILE A 89 -14.81 -1.18 10.95
C ILE A 89 -14.94 -0.76 9.48
N ASP A 90 -15.67 0.33 9.19
CA ASP A 90 -15.75 0.85 7.82
C ASP A 90 -14.42 1.45 7.39
N VAL A 91 -13.77 2.24 8.26
CA VAL A 91 -12.46 2.84 7.95
C VAL A 91 -11.38 1.77 7.83
N LEU A 92 -11.27 0.88 8.83
CA LEU A 92 -10.29 -0.21 8.83
C LEU A 92 -10.47 -1.11 7.60
N GLY A 93 -11.71 -1.52 7.32
CA GLY A 93 -12.02 -2.42 6.22
C GLY A 93 -11.77 -1.80 4.85
N THR A 94 -12.22 -0.55 4.61
CA THR A 94 -12.04 0.08 3.29
C THR A 94 -10.60 0.50 3.03
N VAL A 95 -9.84 0.89 4.05
CA VAL A 95 -8.41 1.19 3.90
C VAL A 95 -7.61 -0.07 3.62
N LEU A 96 -7.88 -1.18 4.32
CA LEU A 96 -7.20 -2.45 4.01
C LEU A 96 -7.53 -2.93 2.60
N PHE A 97 -8.81 -2.88 2.23
CA PHE A 97 -9.26 -3.23 0.88
C PHE A 97 -8.63 -2.33 -0.19
N ALA A 98 -8.41 -1.06 0.11
CA ALA A 98 -7.81 -0.11 -0.82
C ALA A 98 -6.40 -0.52 -1.27
N GLN A 99 -5.71 -1.36 -0.50
CA GLN A 99 -4.36 -1.84 -0.79
C GLN A 99 -4.32 -3.06 -1.71
N LEU A 100 -5.45 -3.69 -2.04
CA LEU A 100 -5.50 -4.84 -2.95
C LEU A 100 -4.81 -4.62 -4.31
N PRO A 101 -4.85 -3.44 -4.94
CA PRO A 101 -4.12 -3.22 -6.18
C PRO A 101 -2.61 -3.45 -6.05
N LEU A 102 -2.03 -3.25 -4.86
CA LEU A 102 -0.61 -3.49 -4.59
C LEU A 102 -0.19 -4.96 -4.77
N LEU A 103 -1.14 -5.92 -4.77
CA LEU A 103 -0.86 -7.30 -5.17
C LEU A 103 -0.25 -7.39 -6.57
N GLY A 104 -0.60 -6.46 -7.48
CA GLY A 104 0.03 -6.37 -8.79
C GLY A 104 1.52 -6.07 -8.70
N MET A 105 1.93 -5.15 -7.82
CA MET A 105 3.35 -4.86 -7.56
C MET A 105 4.05 -6.06 -6.93
N ASN A 106 3.38 -6.76 -6.01
CA ASN A 106 3.93 -7.94 -5.34
C ASN A 106 4.15 -9.10 -6.34
N LEU A 107 3.24 -9.29 -7.29
CA LEU A 107 3.41 -10.25 -8.37
C LEU A 107 4.57 -9.88 -9.31
N ILE A 108 4.72 -8.60 -9.65
CA ILE A 108 5.88 -8.12 -10.43
C ILE A 108 7.18 -8.41 -9.68
N SER A 109 7.21 -8.25 -8.35
CA SER A 109 8.40 -8.49 -7.53
C SER A 109 8.90 -9.94 -7.55
N LEU A 110 8.06 -10.91 -7.92
CA LEU A 110 8.46 -12.31 -8.06
C LEU A 110 9.32 -12.57 -9.31
N LEU A 111 9.31 -11.67 -10.29
CA LEU A 111 10.03 -11.87 -11.54
C LEU A 111 11.55 -11.91 -11.28
N PRO A 112 12.32 -12.76 -12.00
CA PRO A 112 13.75 -12.95 -11.74
C PRO A 112 14.55 -11.64 -11.71
N ALA A 113 14.24 -10.71 -12.63
CA ALA A 113 14.88 -9.39 -12.70
C ALA A 113 14.67 -8.57 -11.40
N MET A 114 13.47 -8.63 -10.81
CA MET A 114 13.18 -7.93 -9.56
C MET A 114 13.87 -8.62 -8.38
N ARG A 115 13.80 -9.95 -8.28
CA ARG A 115 14.46 -10.70 -7.19
C ARG A 115 15.98 -10.52 -7.18
N MET A 116 16.59 -10.31 -8.34
CA MET A 116 18.01 -9.97 -8.40
C MET A 116 18.29 -8.58 -7.79
N MET A 117 17.42 -7.61 -8.02
CA MET A 117 17.53 -6.27 -7.40
C MET A 117 17.42 -6.33 -5.88
N SER A 118 16.62 -7.25 -5.31
CA SER A 118 16.52 -7.34 -3.85
C SER A 118 17.77 -7.92 -3.18
N GLN A 119 18.61 -8.61 -3.94
CA GLN A 119 19.88 -9.18 -3.50
C GLN A 119 21.09 -8.31 -3.89
N MET A 120 20.83 -7.18 -4.52
CA MET A 120 21.87 -6.29 -5.03
C MET A 120 22.62 -5.61 -3.88
N ASN A 121 23.95 -5.64 -3.92
CA ASN A 121 24.76 -4.85 -3.01
C ASN A 121 24.59 -3.36 -3.34
N MET A 122 23.89 -2.62 -2.47
CA MET A 122 23.62 -1.19 -2.63
C MET A 122 24.86 -0.30 -2.54
N ASN A 123 26.02 -0.85 -2.15
CA ASN A 123 27.30 -0.13 -2.12
C ASN A 123 28.03 -0.16 -3.47
N MET A 124 27.49 -0.83 -4.49
CA MET A 124 28.05 -0.82 -5.84
C MET A 124 27.98 0.57 -6.47
N SER A 125 28.94 0.89 -7.34
CA SER A 125 28.90 2.12 -8.12
C SER A 125 27.76 2.09 -9.15
N PRO A 126 27.23 3.24 -9.59
CA PRO A 126 26.17 3.29 -10.61
C PRO A 126 26.52 2.56 -11.91
N GLU A 127 27.79 2.59 -12.31
CA GLU A 127 28.30 1.89 -13.51
C GLU A 127 28.23 0.38 -13.35
N GLU A 128 28.64 -0.14 -12.19
CA GLU A 128 28.56 -1.56 -11.85
C GLU A 128 27.12 -2.05 -11.75
N MET A 129 26.20 -1.21 -11.24
CA MET A 129 24.76 -1.53 -11.19
C MET A 129 24.16 -1.63 -12.60
N LEU A 130 24.49 -0.68 -13.49
CA LEU A 130 24.02 -0.68 -14.89
C LEU A 130 24.54 -1.88 -15.69
N ALA A 131 25.72 -2.39 -15.33
CA ALA A 131 26.31 -3.58 -15.93
C ALA A 131 25.67 -4.89 -15.45
N GLN A 132 24.87 -4.87 -14.37
CA GLN A 132 24.22 -6.08 -13.87
C GLN A 132 23.22 -6.63 -14.91
N PRO A 133 23.20 -7.96 -15.12
CA PRO A 133 22.19 -8.60 -15.94
C PRO A 133 20.78 -8.18 -15.50
N TYR A 134 19.85 -7.95 -16.43
CA TYR A 134 18.46 -7.60 -16.10
C TYR A 134 18.21 -6.26 -15.38
N PHE A 135 19.22 -5.43 -15.08
CA PHE A 135 19.01 -4.14 -14.41
C PHE A 135 18.00 -3.24 -15.13
N VAL A 136 18.19 -3.04 -16.45
CA VAL A 136 17.27 -2.24 -17.29
C VAL A 136 15.86 -2.84 -17.31
N LEU A 137 15.75 -4.17 -17.34
CA LEU A 137 14.45 -4.85 -17.29
C LEU A 137 13.77 -4.61 -15.93
N ALA A 138 14.51 -4.69 -14.82
CA ALA A 138 13.99 -4.41 -13.48
C ALA A 138 13.51 -2.96 -13.33
N MET A 139 14.20 -1.99 -13.93
CA MET A 139 13.73 -0.59 -14.00
C MET A 139 12.39 -0.48 -14.73
N ILE A 140 12.24 -1.12 -15.90
CA ILE A 140 10.99 -1.12 -16.67
C ILE A 140 9.86 -1.77 -15.86
N LEU A 141 10.13 -2.91 -15.22
CA LEU A 141 9.16 -3.61 -14.37
C LEU A 141 8.72 -2.76 -13.17
N THR A 142 9.64 -1.99 -12.57
CA THR A 142 9.31 -1.05 -11.49
C THR A 142 8.33 0.03 -11.96
N LEU A 143 8.53 0.58 -13.17
CA LEU A 143 7.59 1.55 -13.77
C LEU A 143 6.21 0.93 -14.03
N LEU A 144 6.12 -0.36 -14.36
CA LEU A 144 4.85 -1.08 -14.49
C LEU A 144 4.12 -1.26 -13.14
N GLY A 145 4.80 -1.05 -12.01
CA GLY A 145 4.18 -0.99 -10.69
C GLY A 145 3.37 0.29 -10.44
N LEU A 146 3.72 1.41 -11.09
CA LEU A 146 3.10 2.72 -10.85
C LEU A 146 1.58 2.75 -11.06
N PRO A 147 1.00 2.11 -12.09
CA PRO A 147 -0.46 2.05 -12.25
C PRO A 147 -1.17 1.42 -11.05
N PHE A 148 -0.58 0.41 -10.41
CA PHE A 148 -1.14 -0.25 -9.23
C PHE A 148 -1.06 0.64 -7.99
N LEU A 149 0.06 1.37 -7.82
CA LEU A 149 0.18 2.38 -6.78
C LEU A 149 -0.85 3.50 -6.96
N ILE A 150 -0.97 4.04 -8.18
CA ILE A 150 -1.96 5.08 -8.50
C ILE A 150 -3.38 4.58 -8.20
N LEU A 151 -3.71 3.35 -8.58
CA LEU A 151 -5.02 2.76 -8.29
C LEU A 151 -5.26 2.62 -6.78
N THR A 152 -4.24 2.23 -6.01
CA THR A 152 -4.28 2.17 -4.55
C THR A 152 -4.58 3.54 -3.95
N LEU A 153 -3.92 4.61 -4.44
CA LEU A 153 -4.17 5.97 -3.96
C LEU A 153 -5.59 6.46 -4.29
N ILE A 154 -6.08 6.16 -5.49
CA ILE A 154 -7.46 6.44 -5.89
C ILE A 154 -8.44 5.72 -4.95
N TRP A 155 -8.16 4.44 -4.65
CA TRP A 155 -8.98 3.65 -3.73
C TRP A 155 -8.92 4.19 -2.31
N MET A 156 -7.74 4.56 -1.80
CA MET A 156 -7.62 5.15 -0.46
C MET A 156 -8.38 6.46 -0.33
N PHE A 157 -8.33 7.33 -1.35
CA PHE A 157 -9.11 8.56 -1.37
C PHE A 157 -10.62 8.27 -1.34
N ASN A 158 -11.08 7.29 -2.13
CA ASN A 158 -12.48 6.89 -2.15
C ASN A 158 -12.91 6.19 -0.86
N ALA A 159 -12.03 5.40 -0.24
CA ALA A 159 -12.23 4.75 1.05
C ALA A 159 -12.51 5.81 2.11
N LEU A 160 -11.62 6.81 2.25
CA LEU A 160 -11.79 7.93 3.19
C LEU A 160 -13.08 8.71 2.93
N LYS A 161 -13.36 9.03 1.66
CA LYS A 161 -14.56 9.78 1.28
C LYS A 161 -15.85 9.05 1.71
N VAL A 162 -15.91 7.74 1.51
CA VAL A 162 -17.10 6.93 1.79
C VAL A 162 -17.21 6.59 3.28
N SER A 163 -16.12 6.15 3.93
CA SER A 163 -16.16 5.69 5.32
C SER A 163 -16.23 6.85 6.33
N CYS A 164 -15.62 7.99 6.01
CA CYS A 164 -15.64 9.18 6.87
C CYS A 164 -16.63 10.27 6.42
N ASN A 165 -17.31 10.11 5.28
CA ASN A 165 -18.27 11.09 4.73
C ASN A 165 -17.69 12.53 4.65
N LEU A 166 -16.38 12.64 4.39
CA LEU A 166 -15.69 13.92 4.25
C LEU A 166 -15.89 14.51 2.85
N LYS A 167 -15.94 15.84 2.78
CA LYS A 167 -16.15 16.60 1.53
C LYS A 167 -15.22 17.81 1.48
N GLN A 168 -15.00 18.31 0.26
CA GLN A 168 -14.25 19.55 -0.01
C GLN A 168 -12.87 19.54 0.67
N TRP A 169 -12.44 20.66 1.24
CA TRP A 169 -11.11 20.82 1.82
C TRP A 169 -10.82 19.81 2.94
N LYS A 170 -11.80 19.48 3.79
CA LYS A 170 -11.65 18.51 4.88
C LYS A 170 -11.19 17.14 4.38
N LEU A 171 -11.77 16.69 3.25
CA LEU A 171 -11.39 15.44 2.61
C LEU A 171 -9.93 15.48 2.13
N TRP A 172 -9.56 16.54 1.43
CA TRP A 172 -8.20 16.71 0.91
C TRP A 172 -7.16 16.81 2.03
N THR A 173 -7.45 17.54 3.09
CA THR A 173 -6.56 17.65 4.26
C THR A 173 -6.32 16.30 4.91
N VAL A 174 -7.38 15.54 5.21
CA VAL A 174 -7.24 14.22 5.84
C VAL A 174 -6.59 13.21 4.90
N ALA A 175 -6.87 13.27 3.59
CA ALA A 175 -6.20 12.43 2.59
C ALA A 175 -4.70 12.70 2.54
N LEU A 176 -4.28 13.97 2.50
CA LEU A 176 -2.88 14.36 2.46
C LEU A 176 -2.14 13.90 3.73
N ILE A 177 -2.71 14.17 4.91
CA ILE A 177 -2.13 13.77 6.20
C ILE A 177 -2.06 12.24 6.31
N GLY A 178 -3.15 11.53 6.00
CA GLY A 178 -3.18 10.08 6.15
C GLY A 178 -2.35 9.31 5.13
N ILE A 179 -2.15 9.84 3.92
CA ILE A 179 -1.31 9.20 2.89
C ILE A 179 0.15 9.60 3.05
N ILE A 180 0.46 10.91 3.00
CA ILE A 180 1.85 11.39 3.04
C ILE A 180 2.40 11.34 4.46
N GLY A 181 1.66 11.88 5.43
CA GLY A 181 2.04 11.78 6.84
C GLY A 181 2.02 10.33 7.32
N GLY A 182 1.07 9.52 6.84
CA GLY A 182 1.04 8.08 7.10
C GLY A 182 2.27 7.36 6.57
N ASP A 183 2.69 7.61 5.33
CA ASP A 183 3.90 7.02 4.77
C ASP A 183 5.16 7.38 5.58
N VAL A 184 5.31 8.65 5.98
CA VAL A 184 6.42 9.09 6.83
C VAL A 184 6.41 8.34 8.17
N LEU A 185 5.26 8.25 8.84
CA LEU A 185 5.15 7.53 10.11
C LEU A 185 5.40 6.03 9.94
N CYS A 186 4.91 5.41 8.86
CA CYS A 186 5.21 4.02 8.55
C CYS A 186 6.72 3.79 8.45
N ARG A 187 7.43 4.65 7.71
CA ARG A 187 8.89 4.54 7.55
C ARG A 187 9.63 4.63 8.88
N LEU A 188 9.27 5.61 9.71
CA LEU A 188 9.86 5.78 11.03
C LEU A 188 9.63 4.58 11.95
N LEU A 189 8.50 3.88 11.82
CA LEU A 189 8.17 2.70 12.63
C LEU A 189 8.81 1.43 12.07
N ILE A 190 8.81 1.26 10.74
CA ILE A 190 9.35 0.09 10.06
C ILE A 190 10.88 0.06 10.16
N GLU A 191 11.55 1.20 10.25
CA GLU A 191 12.99 1.28 10.47
C GLU A 191 13.45 0.53 11.74
N TRP A 192 12.60 0.43 12.78
CA TRP A 192 12.90 -0.34 14.00
C TRP A 192 12.82 -1.87 13.80
N LEU A 193 12.35 -2.34 12.65
CA LEU A 193 12.26 -3.76 12.32
C LEU A 193 13.52 -4.28 11.63
N TYR A 194 14.44 -3.41 11.24
CA TYR A 194 15.68 -3.71 10.52
C TYR A 194 16.90 -3.54 11.43
#